data_AF-A0AAV4LCL0-F1
#
_entry.id   AF-A0AAV4LCL0-F1
#
_cell.length_a   1.000
_cell.length_b   1.000
_cell.length_c   1.000
_cell.angle_alpha   90.00
_cell.angle_beta   90.00
_cell.angle_gamma   90.00
#
_symmetry.space_group_name_H-M   'P 1'
#
loop_
_entity.id
_entity.type
_entity.pdbx_description
1 polymer ?
#
loop_
_entity_poly.entity_id
_entity_poly.type
_entity_poly.pdbx_seq_one_letter_code
_entity_poly.pdbx_strand_id
1 'polypeptide(L)'
;MPLTALEENILEILQMERTDYAHPVTSEELGKRLQLNPAYVRERMMSLIKKGLVQVRRGPGGGYYICDRNKGEKAMRVTIDGVEYKELSGTFSDELWEKIRATVDSQKKLIQQVRVNGELLDESTSIPYQQVELIEVDTICPLALLKETYQSAIEYLPKLIDAIFQIAEYFRSGSDGEAIKLFLQAENGLHWNAQLIQNSSVLLSSQPKALEFHQRNQALLKEVLEAWENEDFVTVADLMEYELAPLLSEWLNFIKEYEGQEIQ
;
A
#
# COMPACT_ATOMS: atom_id res chain seq x y z
N MET A 1 6.81 29.42 -12.90
CA MET A 1 7.57 30.27 -13.85
C MET A 1 9.04 29.94 -13.71
N PRO A 2 9.78 29.73 -14.82
CA PRO A 2 11.21 29.45 -14.78
C PRO A 2 12.00 30.61 -14.14
N LEU A 3 13.16 30.29 -13.57
CA LEU A 3 14.12 31.29 -13.10
C LEU A 3 14.84 31.90 -14.31
N THR A 4 15.19 33.17 -14.19
CA THR A 4 16.11 33.79 -15.15
C THR A 4 17.56 33.48 -14.75
N ALA A 5 18.49 33.48 -15.71
CA ALA A 5 19.92 33.27 -15.42
C ALA A 5 20.47 34.22 -14.35
N LEU A 6 19.95 35.45 -14.28
CA LEU A 6 20.33 36.41 -13.25
C LEU A 6 19.77 36.04 -11.86
N GLU A 7 18.55 35.52 -11.80
CA GLU A 7 17.97 35.03 -10.54
C GLU A 7 18.73 33.82 -10.00
N GLU A 8 19.19 32.93 -10.88
CA GLU A 8 20.05 31.78 -10.52
C GLU A 8 21.39 32.24 -9.94
N ASN A 9 22.08 33.18 -10.61
CA ASN A 9 23.35 33.74 -10.12
C ASN A 9 23.20 34.44 -8.76
N ILE A 10 22.08 35.15 -8.55
CA ILE A 10 21.79 35.80 -7.27
C ILE A 10 21.65 34.75 -6.16
N LEU A 11 20.92 33.65 -6.42
CA LEU A 11 20.74 32.57 -5.45
C LEU A 11 22.08 31.89 -5.15
N GLU A 12 22.92 31.63 -6.16
CA GLU A 12 24.24 31.03 -5.98
C GLU A 12 25.13 31.87 -5.06
N ILE A 13 25.19 33.19 -5.27
CA ILE A 13 25.97 34.11 -4.41
C ILE A 13 25.47 34.06 -2.96
N LEU A 14 24.16 34.13 -2.76
CA LEU A 14 23.57 34.08 -1.42
C LEU A 14 23.81 32.73 -0.73
N GLN A 15 23.91 31.62 -1.49
CA GLN A 15 24.24 30.28 -0.98
C GLN A 15 25.72 30.19 -0.58
N MET A 16 26.62 30.65 -1.46
CA MET A 16 28.07 30.68 -1.20
C MET A 16 28.40 31.48 0.06
N GLU A 17 27.65 32.56 0.31
CA GLU A 17 27.83 33.41 1.48
C GLU A 17 27.11 32.92 2.74
N ARG A 18 26.41 31.78 2.65
CA ARG A 18 25.67 31.17 3.76
C ARG A 18 24.74 32.17 4.47
N THR A 19 24.08 33.01 3.66
CA THR A 19 23.21 34.07 4.18
C THR A 19 22.06 33.52 5.02
N ASP A 20 21.77 34.18 6.13
CA ASP A 20 20.66 33.85 7.02
C ASP A 20 20.07 35.14 7.62
N TYR A 21 19.06 35.02 8.49
CA TYR A 21 18.42 36.19 9.12
C TYR A 21 19.43 37.08 9.88
N ALA A 22 20.45 36.47 10.49
CA ALA A 22 21.48 37.19 11.24
C ALA A 22 22.52 37.85 10.32
N HIS A 23 22.78 37.25 9.15
CA HIS A 23 23.77 37.68 8.17
C HIS A 23 23.13 37.93 6.78
N PRO A 24 22.30 38.98 6.64
CA PRO A 24 21.71 39.34 5.36
C PRO A 24 22.72 40.10 4.47
N VAL A 25 22.53 40.02 3.16
CA VAL A 25 23.32 40.75 2.16
C VAL A 25 22.48 41.83 1.50
N THR A 26 23.02 43.03 1.41
CA THR A 26 22.30 44.20 0.88
C THR A 26 22.25 44.20 -0.66
N SER A 27 21.32 44.98 -1.22
CA SER A 27 21.29 45.23 -2.67
C SER A 27 22.55 45.91 -3.19
N GLU A 28 23.19 46.73 -2.36
CA GLU A 28 24.43 47.42 -2.65
C GLU A 28 25.62 46.44 -2.75
N GLU A 29 25.68 45.45 -1.87
CA GLU A 29 26.72 44.40 -1.88
C GLU A 29 26.54 43.44 -3.05
N LEU A 30 25.31 42.96 -3.28
CA LEU A 30 24.99 42.13 -4.45
C LEU A 30 25.26 42.89 -5.76
N GLY A 31 24.90 44.17 -5.82
CA GLY A 31 25.15 45.02 -6.98
C GLY A 31 26.64 45.15 -7.30
N LYS A 32 27.50 45.33 -6.29
CA LYS A 32 28.96 45.37 -6.47
C LYS A 32 29.52 44.05 -7.03
N ARG A 33 29.06 42.91 -6.51
CA ARG A 33 29.56 41.59 -6.94
C ARG A 33 29.10 41.21 -8.34
N LEU A 34 27.84 41.50 -8.66
CA LEU A 34 27.25 41.23 -9.96
C LEU A 34 27.59 42.30 -11.02
N GLN A 35 28.27 43.39 -10.61
CA GLN A 35 28.49 44.59 -11.44
C GLN A 35 27.18 45.19 -11.98
N LEU A 36 26.14 45.20 -11.14
CA LEU A 36 24.80 45.68 -11.47
C LEU A 36 24.37 46.86 -10.60
N ASN A 37 23.45 47.66 -11.13
CA ASN A 37 22.80 48.72 -10.36
C ASN A 37 21.96 48.10 -9.21
N PRO A 38 22.13 48.56 -7.95
CA PRO A 38 21.35 48.08 -6.81
C PRO A 38 19.83 48.13 -7.02
N ALA A 39 19.31 49.12 -7.76
CA ALA A 39 17.89 49.21 -8.09
C ALA A 39 17.41 48.00 -8.91
N TYR A 40 18.23 47.53 -9.85
CA TYR A 40 17.92 46.37 -10.68
C TYR A 40 18.01 45.06 -9.89
N VAL A 41 18.98 44.96 -8.97
CA VAL A 41 19.03 43.85 -8.02
C VAL A 41 17.75 43.79 -7.19
N ARG A 42 17.28 44.92 -6.63
CA ARG A 42 16.02 44.96 -5.86
C ARG A 42 14.82 44.47 -6.66
N GLU A 43 14.70 44.85 -7.92
CA GLU A 43 13.63 44.38 -8.81
C GLU A 43 13.63 42.85 -8.94
N ARG A 44 14.81 42.25 -9.14
CA ARG A 44 14.96 40.79 -9.22
C ARG A 44 14.71 40.11 -7.87
N MET A 45 15.13 40.73 -6.76
CA MET A 45 14.85 40.24 -5.42
C MET A 45 13.35 40.22 -5.11
N MET A 46 12.58 41.19 -5.60
CA MET A 46 11.11 41.16 -5.45
C MET A 46 10.49 39.95 -6.15
N SER A 47 11.01 39.56 -7.32
CA SER A 47 10.61 38.33 -8.00
C SER A 47 10.97 37.08 -7.19
N LEU A 48 12.20 36.99 -6.66
CA LEU A 48 12.65 35.87 -5.81
C LEU A 48 11.89 35.76 -4.48
N ILE A 49 11.54 36.90 -3.87
CA ILE A 49 10.69 36.96 -2.68
C ILE A 49 9.29 36.45 -3.00
N LYS A 50 8.70 36.88 -4.12
CA LYS A 50 7.38 36.40 -4.58
C LYS A 50 7.38 34.89 -4.87
N LYS A 51 8.52 34.35 -5.32
CA LYS A 51 8.74 32.91 -5.52
C LYS A 51 9.08 32.15 -4.22
N GLY A 52 9.23 32.84 -3.09
CA GLY A 52 9.50 32.23 -1.78
C GLY A 52 10.92 31.69 -1.60
N LEU A 53 11.88 32.12 -2.43
CA LEU A 53 13.27 31.62 -2.41
C LEU A 53 14.21 32.47 -1.55
N VAL A 54 13.81 33.71 -1.26
CA VAL A 54 14.60 34.71 -0.53
C VAL A 54 13.67 35.46 0.42
N GLN A 55 14.17 35.85 1.59
CA GLN A 55 13.50 36.75 2.51
C GLN A 55 14.29 38.05 2.72
N VAL A 56 13.60 39.06 3.26
CA VAL A 56 14.17 40.38 3.54
C VAL A 56 14.05 40.71 5.02
N ARG A 57 15.17 41.13 5.62
CA ARG A 57 15.22 41.72 6.95
C ARG A 57 15.15 43.24 6.81
N ARG A 58 14.18 43.87 7.48
CA ARG A 58 13.99 45.33 7.45
C ARG A 58 14.77 45.99 8.60
N GLY A 59 15.21 47.23 8.40
CA GLY A 59 15.87 48.06 9.40
C GLY A 59 17.39 48.23 9.19
N PRO A 60 18.09 48.95 10.09
CA PRO A 60 19.54 49.14 10.04
C PRO A 60 20.27 47.79 10.09
N GLY A 61 21.17 47.55 9.12
CA GLY A 61 21.83 46.25 8.96
C GLY A 61 20.91 45.14 8.40
N GLY A 62 19.78 45.52 7.80
CA GLY A 62 18.91 44.63 7.07
C GLY A 62 19.43 44.34 5.66
N GLY A 63 18.78 43.40 4.98
CA GLY A 63 19.17 42.95 3.65
C GLY A 63 18.42 41.67 3.29
N TYR A 64 18.94 40.94 2.32
CA TYR A 64 18.34 39.74 1.80
C TYR A 64 19.11 38.50 2.23
N TYR A 65 18.39 37.43 2.48
CA TYR A 65 18.98 36.14 2.83
C TYR A 65 18.13 35.05 2.20
N ILE A 66 18.76 33.91 1.93
CA ILE A 66 18.04 32.76 1.40
C ILE A 66 16.99 32.31 2.40
N CYS A 67 15.81 31.97 1.89
CA CYS A 67 14.92 31.06 2.61
C CYS A 67 15.64 29.72 2.66
N ASP A 68 16.40 29.49 3.73
CA ASP A 68 17.08 28.23 3.92
C ASP A 68 16.00 27.19 4.22
N ARG A 69 15.49 26.53 3.17
CA ARG A 69 14.61 25.36 3.31
C ARG A 69 15.28 24.23 4.11
N ASN A 70 16.59 24.34 4.40
CA ASN A 70 17.39 23.32 5.06
C ASN A 70 17.99 23.72 6.43
N LYS A 71 17.85 24.97 6.92
CA LYS A 71 18.26 25.34 8.29
C LYS A 71 17.07 25.58 9.18
N GLY A 72 16.55 24.50 9.76
CA GLY A 72 15.61 24.56 10.88
C GLY A 72 14.36 23.70 10.73
N GLU A 73 14.15 23.04 9.59
CA GLU A 73 13.13 21.99 9.52
C GLU A 73 13.58 20.86 10.43
N LYS A 74 12.84 20.70 11.54
CA LYS A 74 12.90 19.51 12.38
C LYS A 74 12.73 18.33 11.43
N ALA A 75 13.81 17.59 11.19
CA ALA A 75 13.83 16.55 10.17
C ALA A 75 12.61 15.66 10.38
N MET A 76 11.79 15.53 9.34
CA MET A 76 10.61 14.68 9.39
C MET A 76 11.03 13.29 9.80
N ARG A 77 10.32 12.73 10.77
CA ARG A 77 10.54 11.38 11.24
C ARG A 77 9.61 10.44 10.50
N VAL A 78 10.11 9.26 10.15
CA VAL A 78 9.29 8.19 9.57
C VAL A 78 9.34 7.00 10.51
N THR A 79 8.17 6.47 10.81
CA THR A 79 8.03 5.22 11.54
C THR A 79 7.28 4.20 10.69
N ILE A 80 7.73 2.95 10.72
CA ILE A 80 7.03 1.82 10.10
C ILE A 80 6.77 0.80 11.20
N ASP A 81 5.51 0.44 11.42
CA ASP A 81 5.05 -0.40 12.54
C ASP A 81 5.59 0.10 13.91
N GLY A 82 5.65 1.42 14.10
CA GLY A 82 6.16 2.07 15.31
C GLY A 82 7.69 2.10 15.46
N VAL A 83 8.45 1.49 14.55
CA VAL A 83 9.92 1.54 14.52
C VAL A 83 10.38 2.76 13.75
N GLU A 84 11.30 3.57 14.30
CA GLU A 84 11.81 4.77 13.65
C GLU A 84 12.93 4.45 12.63
N TYR A 85 12.77 4.95 11.39
CA TYR A 85 13.73 4.78 10.31
C TYR A 85 14.48 6.08 10.04
N LYS A 86 15.66 6.23 10.65
CA LYS A 86 16.49 7.45 10.52
C LYS A 86 16.96 7.72 9.09
N GLU A 87 17.13 6.68 8.29
CA GLU A 87 17.54 6.77 6.88
C GLU A 87 16.41 7.29 5.97
N LEU A 88 15.17 7.27 6.46
CA LEU A 88 13.99 7.80 5.80
C LEU A 88 13.63 9.21 6.33
N SER A 89 14.58 9.92 6.94
CA SER A 89 14.38 11.30 7.42
C SER A 89 14.70 12.32 6.34
N GLY A 90 13.93 13.42 6.28
CA GLY A 90 14.13 14.45 5.25
C GLY A 90 12.89 15.29 4.99
N THR A 91 12.70 15.71 3.74
CA THR A 91 11.53 16.46 3.27
C THR A 91 10.50 15.54 2.63
N PHE A 92 9.22 15.86 2.78
CA PHE A 92 8.14 15.15 2.09
C PHE A 92 8.36 15.26 0.57
N SER A 93 8.55 14.13 -0.08
CA SER A 93 8.85 14.07 -1.50
C SER A 93 8.44 12.73 -2.08
N ASP A 94 8.24 12.68 -3.40
CA ASP A 94 8.00 11.43 -4.11
C ASP A 94 9.16 10.44 -3.91
N GLU A 95 10.40 10.93 -3.81
CA GLU A 95 11.58 10.11 -3.52
C GLU A 95 11.52 9.46 -2.14
N LEU A 96 11.06 10.19 -1.11
CA LEU A 96 10.85 9.62 0.23
C LEU A 96 9.77 8.53 0.18
N TRP A 97 8.68 8.77 -0.55
CA TRP A 97 7.62 7.76 -0.72
C TRP A 97 8.11 6.50 -1.42
N GLU A 98 8.93 6.62 -2.45
CA GLU A 98 9.54 5.46 -3.11
C GLU A 98 10.44 4.68 -2.15
N LYS A 99 11.22 5.36 -1.29
CA LYS A 99 12.05 4.68 -0.29
C LYS A 99 11.22 3.97 0.78
N ILE A 100 10.12 4.58 1.24
CA ILE A 100 9.18 3.94 2.17
C ILE A 100 8.58 2.69 1.51
N ARG A 101 8.06 2.80 0.28
CA ARG A 101 7.52 1.66 -0.48
C ARG A 101 8.55 0.55 -0.64
N ALA A 102 9.75 0.88 -1.11
CA ALA A 102 10.83 -0.09 -1.27
C ALA A 102 11.21 -0.79 0.06
N THR A 103 11.20 -0.05 1.18
CA THR A 103 11.46 -0.61 2.50
C THR A 103 10.37 -1.62 2.89
N VAL A 104 9.10 -1.26 2.73
CA VAL A 104 7.94 -2.12 3.04
C VAL A 104 7.91 -3.36 2.12
N ASP A 105 8.15 -3.18 0.83
CA ASP A 105 8.20 -4.26 -0.16
C ASP A 105 9.34 -5.24 0.12
N SER A 106 10.52 -4.75 0.53
CA SER A 106 11.66 -5.59 0.91
C SER A 106 11.36 -6.50 2.11
N GLN A 107 10.39 -6.11 2.94
CA GLN A 107 9.90 -6.88 4.08
C GLN A 107 8.71 -7.79 3.71
N LYS A 108 8.32 -7.87 2.43
CA LYS A 108 7.14 -8.61 1.94
C LYS A 108 5.84 -8.19 2.62
N LYS A 109 5.70 -6.91 2.95
CA LYS A 109 4.51 -6.32 3.55
C LYS A 109 3.82 -5.37 2.59
N LEU A 110 2.59 -4.98 2.92
CA LEU A 110 1.84 -3.93 2.22
C LEU A 110 1.56 -2.79 3.18
N ILE A 111 1.56 -1.56 2.66
CA ILE A 111 1.11 -0.39 3.42
C ILE A 111 -0.39 -0.53 3.63
N GLN A 112 -0.81 -0.69 4.88
CA GLN A 112 -2.21 -0.74 5.26
C GLN A 112 -2.76 0.66 5.51
N GLN A 113 -1.97 1.47 6.22
CA GLN A 113 -2.38 2.80 6.64
C GLN A 113 -1.18 3.72 6.70
N VAL A 114 -1.41 4.99 6.39
CA VAL A 114 -0.45 6.07 6.60
C VAL A 114 -1.10 7.11 7.49
N ARG A 115 -0.41 7.56 8.53
CA ARG A 115 -0.77 8.72 9.33
C ARG A 115 0.30 9.79 9.21
N VAL A 116 -0.13 11.04 9.20
CA VAL A 116 0.74 12.21 9.21
C VAL A 116 0.42 13.00 10.47
N ASN A 117 1.41 13.16 11.35
CA ASN A 117 1.27 13.79 12.66
C ASN A 117 0.11 13.20 13.50
N GLY A 118 -0.14 11.90 13.37
CA GLY A 118 -1.24 11.20 14.04
C GLY A 118 -2.59 11.23 13.31
N GLU A 119 -2.75 12.01 12.24
CA GLU A 119 -3.97 12.06 11.43
C GLU A 119 -3.91 11.06 10.26
N LEU A 120 -4.97 10.28 10.05
CA LEU A 120 -5.06 9.36 8.91
C LEU A 120 -4.94 10.13 7.60
N LEU A 121 -4.02 9.72 6.73
CA LEU A 121 -3.89 10.28 5.40
C LEU A 121 -4.97 9.68 4.48
N ASP A 122 -5.92 10.50 4.09
CA ASP A 122 -6.96 10.17 3.11
C ASP A 122 -7.06 11.27 2.02
N GLU A 123 -7.98 11.09 1.06
CA GLU A 123 -8.20 12.05 -0.04
C GLU A 123 -8.60 13.47 0.44
N SER A 124 -9.11 13.58 1.67
CA SER A 124 -9.57 14.84 2.26
C SER A 124 -8.49 15.55 3.08
N THR A 125 -7.39 14.85 3.37
CA THR A 125 -6.32 15.32 4.25
C THR A 125 -5.46 16.36 3.53
N SER A 126 -5.62 17.63 3.91
CA SER A 126 -4.83 18.74 3.39
C SER A 126 -3.84 19.22 4.44
N ILE A 127 -2.67 18.57 4.49
CA ILE A 127 -1.58 18.98 5.37
C ILE A 127 -0.51 19.66 4.51
N PRO A 128 -0.21 20.95 4.76
CA PRO A 128 0.92 21.61 4.11
C PRO A 128 2.20 20.83 4.38
N TYR A 129 2.99 20.55 3.33
CA TYR A 129 4.23 19.77 3.46
C TYR A 129 5.19 20.29 4.54
N GLN A 130 5.17 21.60 4.82
CA GLN A 130 6.00 22.25 5.84
C GLN A 130 5.58 21.94 7.29
N GLN A 131 4.39 21.36 7.49
CA GLN A 131 3.86 21.02 8.81
C GLN A 131 4.01 19.53 9.12
N VAL A 132 4.56 18.74 8.19
CA VAL A 132 4.74 17.31 8.39
C VAL A 132 5.97 17.07 9.27
N GLU A 133 5.75 16.68 10.53
CA GLU A 133 6.81 16.34 11.47
C GLU A 133 7.03 14.82 11.57
N LEU A 134 5.96 14.05 11.43
CA LEU A 134 5.97 12.60 11.59
C LEU A 134 5.09 11.94 10.51
N ILE A 135 5.65 10.94 9.84
CA ILE A 135 4.90 9.96 9.06
C ILE A 135 4.92 8.64 9.81
N GLU A 136 3.76 8.04 9.98
CA GLU A 136 3.59 6.72 10.57
C GLU A 136 2.98 5.81 9.51
N VAL A 137 3.60 4.68 9.27
CA VAL A 137 3.17 3.69 8.28
C VAL A 137 2.85 2.42 9.05
N ASP A 138 1.59 2.02 9.05
CA ASP A 138 1.21 0.69 9.51
C ASP A 138 1.18 -0.24 8.31
N THR A 139 1.80 -1.40 8.48
CA THR A 139 1.90 -2.39 7.43
C THR A 139 1.25 -3.70 7.82
N ILE A 140 0.93 -4.49 6.81
CA ILE A 140 0.38 -5.83 6.98
C ILE A 140 1.20 -6.83 6.20
N CYS A 141 1.36 -8.04 6.73
CA CYS A 141 1.98 -9.15 6.01
C CYS A 141 0.88 -10.04 5.42
N PRO A 142 0.63 -10.01 4.09
CA PRO A 142 -0.43 -10.81 3.48
C PRO A 142 -0.27 -12.31 3.72
N LEU A 143 0.96 -12.82 3.77
CA LEU A 143 1.23 -14.23 4.07
C LEU A 143 0.89 -14.60 5.52
N ALA A 144 1.07 -13.69 6.47
CA ALA A 144 0.65 -13.92 7.85
C ALA A 144 -0.88 -14.00 7.96
N LEU A 145 -1.60 -13.07 7.32
CA LEU A 145 -3.08 -13.13 7.26
C LEU A 145 -3.59 -14.39 6.56
N LEU A 146 -2.92 -14.81 5.48
CA LEU A 146 -3.30 -16.02 4.76
C LEU A 146 -3.23 -17.25 5.68
N LYS A 147 -2.19 -17.33 6.52
CA LYS A 147 -2.08 -18.40 7.52
C LYS A 147 -3.17 -18.38 8.58
N GLU A 148 -3.50 -17.21 9.12
CA GLU A 148 -4.63 -17.07 10.06
C GLU A 148 -5.94 -17.53 9.40
N THR A 149 -6.11 -17.21 8.11
CA THR A 149 -7.26 -17.66 7.32
C THR A 149 -7.26 -19.18 7.11
N TYR A 150 -6.08 -19.79 6.91
CA TYR A 150 -5.95 -21.25 6.81
C TYR A 150 -6.35 -21.96 8.10
N GLN A 151 -6.05 -21.42 9.27
CA GLN A 151 -6.50 -22.01 10.54
C GLN A 151 -8.03 -22.08 10.61
N SER A 152 -8.70 -20.98 10.25
CA SER A 152 -10.16 -20.94 10.16
C SER A 152 -10.69 -21.95 9.13
N ALA A 153 -10.00 -22.09 7.99
CA ALA A 153 -10.38 -23.05 6.95
C ALA A 153 -10.20 -24.50 7.40
N ILE A 154 -9.13 -24.82 8.13
CA ILE A 154 -8.85 -26.16 8.65
C ILE A 154 -9.97 -26.64 9.58
N GLU A 155 -10.54 -25.74 10.38
CA GLU A 155 -11.66 -26.04 11.27
C GLU A 155 -13.00 -26.16 10.52
N TYR A 156 -13.20 -25.36 9.47
CA TYR A 156 -14.47 -25.27 8.76
C TYR A 156 -14.63 -26.29 7.62
N LEU A 157 -13.57 -26.51 6.82
CA LEU A 157 -13.59 -27.37 5.63
C LEU A 157 -14.15 -28.77 5.84
N PRO A 158 -13.83 -29.50 6.94
CA PRO A 158 -14.40 -30.82 7.18
C PRO A 158 -15.94 -30.80 7.17
N LYS A 159 -16.55 -29.78 7.79
CA LYS A 159 -18.01 -29.63 7.84
C LYS A 159 -18.60 -29.32 6.46
N LEU A 160 -17.88 -28.54 5.66
CA LEU A 160 -18.29 -28.24 4.29
C LEU A 160 -18.22 -29.48 3.40
N ILE A 161 -17.15 -30.27 3.51
CA ILE A 161 -16.98 -31.55 2.81
C ILE A 161 -18.12 -32.51 3.18
N ASP A 162 -18.42 -32.66 4.47
CA ASP A 162 -19.51 -33.51 4.95
C ASP A 162 -20.88 -33.04 4.41
N ALA A 163 -21.10 -31.72 4.31
CA ALA A 163 -22.31 -31.15 3.74
C ALA A 163 -22.42 -31.44 2.24
N ILE A 164 -21.32 -31.35 1.49
CA ILE A 164 -21.29 -31.67 0.05
C ILE A 164 -21.65 -33.13 -0.21
N PHE A 165 -21.13 -34.06 0.60
CA PHE A 165 -21.52 -35.47 0.53
C PHE A 165 -23.02 -35.66 0.81
N GLN A 166 -23.56 -34.99 1.83
CA GLN A 166 -24.99 -35.05 2.15
C GLN A 166 -25.88 -34.47 1.04
N ILE A 167 -25.45 -33.38 0.40
CA ILE A 167 -26.18 -32.80 -0.75
C ILE A 167 -26.24 -33.83 -1.89
N ALA A 168 -25.12 -34.46 -2.23
CA ALA A 168 -25.07 -35.49 -3.26
C ALA A 168 -25.96 -36.69 -2.91
N GLU A 169 -25.94 -37.15 -1.65
CA GLU A 169 -26.81 -38.23 -1.17
C GLU A 169 -28.30 -37.89 -1.33
N TYR A 170 -28.72 -36.67 -0.94
CA TYR A 170 -30.11 -36.24 -1.10
C TYR A 170 -30.56 -36.19 -2.55
N PHE A 171 -29.71 -35.72 -3.47
CA PHE A 171 -30.03 -35.77 -4.90
C PHE A 171 -30.16 -37.22 -5.41
N ARG A 172 -29.27 -38.12 -4.99
CA ARG A 172 -29.36 -39.55 -5.36
C ARG A 172 -30.60 -40.25 -4.82
N SER A 173 -31.05 -39.89 -3.62
CA SER A 173 -32.25 -40.45 -3.01
C SER A 173 -33.55 -39.80 -3.49
N GLY A 174 -33.49 -38.85 -4.45
CA GLY A 174 -34.64 -38.11 -4.97
C GLY A 174 -35.24 -37.13 -3.96
N SER A 175 -34.46 -36.72 -2.97
CA SER A 175 -34.83 -35.76 -1.91
C SER A 175 -34.37 -34.34 -2.26
N ASP A 176 -34.61 -33.92 -3.50
CA ASP A 176 -34.06 -32.70 -4.11
C ASP A 176 -34.36 -31.42 -3.30
N GLY A 177 -35.53 -31.34 -2.66
CA GLY A 177 -35.88 -30.20 -1.81
C GLY A 177 -34.95 -30.02 -0.61
N GLU A 178 -34.54 -31.11 0.04
CA GLU A 178 -33.56 -31.06 1.14
C GLU A 178 -32.14 -30.81 0.59
N ALA A 179 -31.81 -31.38 -0.58
CA ALA A 179 -30.54 -31.13 -1.25
C ALA A 179 -30.36 -29.63 -1.56
N ILE A 180 -31.35 -29.00 -2.20
CA ILE A 180 -31.35 -27.57 -2.55
C ILE A 180 -31.24 -26.71 -1.29
N LYS A 181 -32.01 -27.03 -0.25
CA LYS A 181 -31.98 -26.28 1.01
C LYS A 181 -30.60 -26.36 1.67
N LEU A 182 -29.98 -27.53 1.70
CA LEU A 182 -28.63 -27.71 2.25
C LEU A 182 -27.57 -27.04 1.37
N PHE A 183 -27.71 -27.12 0.05
CA PHE A 183 -26.84 -26.43 -0.91
C PHE A 183 -26.85 -24.92 -0.69
N LEU A 184 -28.02 -24.29 -0.53
CA LEU A 184 -28.13 -22.86 -0.25
C LEU A 184 -27.45 -22.46 1.08
N GLN A 185 -27.38 -23.37 2.05
CA GLN A 185 -26.62 -23.14 3.29
C GLN A 185 -25.11 -23.28 3.08
N ALA A 186 -24.70 -24.21 2.21
CA ALA A 186 -23.30 -24.48 1.89
C ALA A 186 -22.69 -23.45 0.90
N GLU A 187 -23.51 -22.74 0.13
CA GLU A 187 -23.08 -21.81 -0.92
C GLU A 187 -22.09 -20.74 -0.41
N ASN A 188 -22.38 -20.10 0.72
CA ASN A 188 -21.44 -19.15 1.34
C ASN A 188 -20.08 -19.79 1.67
N GLY A 189 -20.10 -21.05 2.13
CA GLY A 189 -18.89 -21.81 2.45
C GLY A 189 -18.08 -22.15 1.20
N LEU A 190 -18.76 -22.56 0.13
CA LEU A 190 -18.14 -22.81 -1.19
C LEU A 190 -17.54 -21.52 -1.77
N HIS A 191 -18.28 -20.42 -1.72
CA HIS A 191 -17.82 -19.12 -2.21
C HIS A 191 -16.59 -18.63 -1.45
N TRP A 192 -16.66 -18.64 -0.12
CA TRP A 192 -15.53 -18.25 0.73
C TRP A 192 -14.30 -19.13 0.49
N ASN A 193 -14.50 -20.44 0.34
CA ASN A 193 -13.40 -21.36 0.04
C ASN A 193 -12.78 -21.09 -1.34
N ALA A 194 -13.60 -20.84 -2.36
CA ALA A 194 -13.13 -20.50 -3.70
C ALA A 194 -12.26 -19.23 -3.69
N GLN A 195 -12.66 -18.21 -2.92
CA GLN A 195 -11.86 -17.00 -2.70
C GLN A 195 -10.54 -17.31 -1.98
N LEU A 196 -10.56 -18.17 -0.97
CA LEU A 196 -9.35 -18.59 -0.27
C LEU A 196 -8.36 -19.30 -1.21
N ILE A 197 -8.83 -20.22 -2.05
CA ILE A 197 -8.01 -20.90 -3.05
C ILE A 197 -7.42 -19.88 -4.04
N GLN A 198 -8.25 -18.95 -4.54
CA GLN A 198 -7.79 -17.90 -5.46
C GLN A 198 -6.71 -17.02 -4.81
N ASN A 199 -6.95 -16.50 -3.61
CA ASN A 199 -6.00 -15.66 -2.88
C ASN A 199 -4.69 -16.41 -2.62
N SER A 200 -4.77 -17.70 -2.30
CA SER A 200 -3.61 -18.57 -2.14
C SER A 200 -2.82 -18.67 -3.44
N SER A 201 -3.47 -18.81 -4.59
CA SER A 201 -2.76 -18.88 -5.88
C SER A 201 -2.00 -17.59 -6.22
N VAL A 202 -2.53 -16.43 -5.81
CA VAL A 202 -1.90 -15.12 -6.05
C VAL A 202 -0.74 -14.89 -5.09
N LEU A 203 -0.96 -15.11 -3.79
CA LEU A 203 0.03 -14.85 -2.75
C LEU A 203 1.16 -15.90 -2.72
N LEU A 204 0.85 -17.14 -3.12
CA LEU A 204 1.80 -18.24 -3.22
C LEU A 204 2.17 -18.51 -4.69
N SER A 205 2.42 -17.46 -5.47
CA SER A 205 2.75 -17.57 -6.90
C SER A 205 3.98 -18.43 -7.20
N SER A 206 4.88 -18.62 -6.22
CA SER A 206 6.02 -19.53 -6.30
C SER A 206 5.68 -21.01 -6.02
N GLN A 207 4.44 -21.32 -5.63
CA GLN A 207 3.93 -22.66 -5.32
C GLN A 207 2.97 -23.12 -6.43
N PRO A 208 3.42 -23.90 -7.43
CA PRO A 208 2.59 -24.29 -8.58
C PRO A 208 1.29 -25.00 -8.19
N LYS A 209 1.33 -25.75 -7.08
CA LYS A 209 0.18 -26.50 -6.56
C LYS A 209 -0.99 -25.58 -6.16
N ALA A 210 -0.72 -24.36 -5.65
CA ALA A 210 -1.76 -23.41 -5.30
C ALA A 210 -2.50 -22.89 -6.55
N LEU A 211 -1.76 -22.64 -7.64
CA LEU A 211 -2.34 -22.27 -8.93
C LEU A 211 -3.15 -23.42 -9.54
N GLU A 212 -2.65 -24.66 -9.45
CA GLU A 212 -3.35 -25.86 -9.91
C GLU A 212 -4.70 -26.02 -9.21
N PHE A 213 -4.76 -25.87 -7.88
CA PHE A 213 -6.02 -25.91 -7.13
C PHE A 213 -7.01 -24.85 -7.60
N HIS A 214 -6.55 -23.62 -7.84
CA HIS A 214 -7.42 -22.55 -8.34
C HIS A 214 -8.04 -22.90 -9.70
N GLN A 215 -7.23 -23.40 -10.63
CA GLN A 215 -7.69 -23.79 -11.96
C GLN A 215 -8.68 -24.96 -11.91
N ARG A 216 -8.35 -26.02 -11.16
CA ARG A 216 -9.23 -27.19 -10.98
C ARG A 216 -10.56 -26.79 -10.31
N ASN A 217 -10.50 -25.99 -9.25
CA ASN A 217 -11.70 -25.51 -8.56
C ASN A 217 -12.58 -24.64 -9.45
N GLN A 218 -11.98 -23.74 -10.24
CA GLN A 218 -12.74 -22.89 -11.16
C GLN A 218 -13.43 -23.70 -12.26
N ALA A 219 -12.72 -24.67 -12.85
CA ALA A 219 -13.30 -25.55 -13.87
C ALA A 219 -14.47 -26.36 -13.30
N LEU A 220 -14.27 -26.97 -12.14
CA LEU A 220 -15.29 -27.82 -11.51
C LEU A 220 -16.52 -27.03 -11.06
N LEU A 221 -16.36 -25.85 -10.46
CA LEU A 221 -17.50 -25.01 -10.07
C LEU A 221 -18.32 -24.56 -11.29
N LYS A 222 -17.66 -24.37 -12.44
CA LYS A 222 -18.34 -24.07 -13.69
C LYS A 222 -19.17 -25.27 -14.17
N GLU A 223 -18.62 -26.47 -14.12
CA GLU A 223 -19.35 -27.71 -14.49
C GLU A 223 -20.55 -27.96 -13.55
N VAL A 224 -20.37 -27.75 -12.23
CA VAL A 224 -21.46 -27.84 -11.26
C VAL A 224 -22.56 -26.83 -11.56
N LEU A 225 -22.20 -25.59 -11.91
CA LEU A 225 -23.16 -24.55 -12.27
C LEU A 225 -23.91 -24.90 -13.57
N GLU A 226 -23.20 -25.39 -14.59
CA GLU A 226 -23.81 -25.81 -15.85
C GLU A 226 -24.79 -26.98 -15.64
N ALA A 227 -24.44 -27.98 -14.83
CA ALA A 227 -25.34 -29.08 -14.48
C ALA A 227 -26.56 -28.59 -13.68
N TRP A 228 -26.34 -27.68 -12.73
CA TRP A 228 -27.39 -27.07 -11.91
C TRP A 228 -28.40 -26.27 -12.75
N GLU A 229 -27.92 -25.43 -13.67
CA GLU A 229 -28.77 -24.62 -14.57
C GLU A 229 -29.63 -25.48 -15.50
N ASN A 230 -29.15 -26.67 -15.85
CA ASN A 230 -29.89 -27.65 -16.65
C ASN A 230 -30.79 -28.57 -15.81
N GLU A 231 -30.87 -28.37 -14.49
CA GLU A 231 -31.60 -29.23 -13.54
C GLU A 231 -31.13 -30.70 -13.59
N ASP A 232 -29.90 -30.95 -14.04
CA ASP A 232 -29.30 -32.29 -14.08
C ASP A 232 -28.69 -32.65 -12.73
N PHE A 233 -29.58 -32.96 -11.77
CA PHE A 233 -29.18 -33.25 -10.39
C PHE A 233 -28.39 -34.56 -10.22
N VAL A 234 -28.46 -35.47 -11.20
CA VAL A 234 -27.61 -36.66 -11.22
C VAL A 234 -26.16 -36.25 -11.45
N THR A 235 -25.92 -35.42 -12.46
CA THR A 235 -24.59 -34.87 -12.74
C THR A 235 -24.10 -33.97 -11.60
N VAL A 236 -24.97 -33.13 -11.01
CA VAL A 236 -24.60 -32.34 -9.82
C VAL A 236 -24.14 -33.25 -8.68
N ALA A 237 -24.88 -34.33 -8.38
CA ALA A 237 -24.50 -35.27 -7.33
C ALA A 237 -23.14 -35.95 -7.62
N ASP A 238 -22.90 -36.36 -8.86
CA ASP A 238 -21.64 -36.98 -9.28
C ASP A 238 -20.46 -36.01 -9.13
N LEU A 239 -20.60 -34.79 -9.64
CA LEU A 239 -19.57 -33.74 -9.52
C LEU A 239 -19.28 -33.39 -8.05
N MET A 240 -20.32 -33.32 -7.22
CA MET A 240 -20.18 -33.01 -5.80
C MET A 240 -19.45 -34.12 -5.03
N GLU A 241 -19.86 -35.37 -5.20
CA GLU A 241 -19.36 -36.52 -4.45
C GLU A 241 -17.97 -36.95 -4.91
N TYR A 242 -17.75 -37.05 -6.22
CA TYR A 242 -16.54 -37.68 -6.78
C TYR A 242 -15.47 -36.68 -7.22
N GLU A 243 -15.78 -35.39 -7.30
CA GLU A 243 -14.82 -34.37 -7.73
C GLU A 243 -14.65 -33.26 -6.69
N LEU A 244 -15.73 -32.62 -6.25
CA LEU A 244 -15.65 -31.42 -5.41
C LEU A 244 -15.22 -31.76 -3.98
N ALA A 245 -15.87 -32.73 -3.34
CA ALA A 245 -15.48 -33.16 -2.01
C ALA A 245 -14.04 -33.72 -1.97
N PRO A 246 -13.58 -34.54 -2.93
CA PRO A 246 -12.17 -34.92 -3.05
C PRO A 246 -11.21 -33.74 -3.27
N LEU A 247 -11.55 -32.79 -4.14
CA LEU A 247 -10.73 -31.59 -4.35
C LEU A 247 -10.58 -30.77 -3.07
N LEU A 248 -11.66 -30.57 -2.31
CA LEU A 248 -11.63 -29.85 -1.04
C LEU A 248 -10.85 -30.62 0.04
N SER A 249 -10.87 -31.96 0.00
CA SER A 249 -10.07 -32.79 0.89
C SER A 249 -8.58 -32.70 0.57
N GLU A 250 -8.20 -32.73 -0.71
CA GLU A 250 -6.84 -32.48 -1.18
C GLU A 250 -6.37 -31.06 -0.77
N TRP A 251 -7.24 -30.07 -0.93
CA TRP A 251 -7.00 -28.69 -0.53
C TRP A 251 -6.78 -28.57 0.98
N LEU A 252 -7.61 -29.22 1.79
CA LEU A 252 -7.47 -29.26 3.25
C LEU A 252 -6.11 -29.83 3.68
N ASN A 253 -5.64 -30.89 3.01
CA ASN A 253 -4.32 -31.45 3.29
C ASN A 253 -3.20 -30.48 2.89
N PHE A 254 -3.32 -29.84 1.74
CA PHE A 254 -2.36 -28.82 1.30
C PHE A 254 -2.22 -27.66 2.29
N ILE A 255 -3.34 -27.09 2.77
CA ILE A 255 -3.27 -25.97 3.71
C ILE A 255 -2.72 -26.37 5.07
N LYS A 256 -2.98 -27.61 5.55
CA LYS A 256 -2.39 -28.15 6.78
C LYS A 256 -0.87 -28.31 6.64
N GLU A 257 -0.41 -28.83 5.51
CA GLU A 257 1.03 -28.95 5.22
C GLU A 257 1.71 -27.58 5.15
N TYR A 258 1.06 -26.59 4.53
CA TYR A 258 1.59 -25.24 4.40
C TYR A 258 1.59 -24.47 5.73
N GLU A 259 0.53 -24.59 6.54
CA GLU A 259 0.45 -23.93 7.86
C GLU A 259 1.66 -24.29 8.74
N GLY A 260 2.06 -25.56 8.74
CA GLY A 260 3.18 -26.10 9.51
C GLY A 260 4.57 -25.71 9.04
N GLN A 261 4.73 -25.01 7.91
CA GLN A 261 6.03 -24.53 7.41
C GLN A 261 6.35 -23.14 7.97
N GLU A 262 7.60 -22.83 8.35
CA GLU A 262 7.97 -21.45 8.69
C GLU A 262 7.90 -20.53 7.45
N ILE A 263 7.34 -19.31 7.61
CA ILE A 263 7.31 -18.32 6.52
C ILE A 263 8.75 -17.82 6.31
N GLN A 264 9.33 -18.13 5.14
CA GLN A 264 10.60 -17.54 4.68
C GLN A 264 10.35 -16.33 3.77
#